data_AF-A0A970HVD3-F1
#
_entry.id   AF-A0A970HVD3-F1
#
_cell.length_a   1.000
_cell.length_b   1.000
_cell.length_c   1.000
_cell.angle_alpha   90.00
_cell.angle_beta   90.00
_cell.angle_gamma   90.00
#
_symmetry.space_group_name_H-M   'P 1'
#
loop_
_entity.id
_entity.type
_entity.pdbx_description
1 polymer ?
#
loop_
_entity_poly.entity_id
_entity_poly.type
_entity_poly.pdbx_seq_one_letter_code
_entity_poly.pdbx_strand_id
1 'polypeptide(L)' 'MESNVWSAEHAYYFHQGTDFRAYEYLGSHSYPTNDGYNVVFRTWAPRADAIYVTGDFNGWRDVNPMRR' A
#
# COMPACT_ATOMS: atom_id res chain seq x y z
N MET A 1 -11.84 12.11 -1.80
CA MET A 1 -10.75 13.08 -1.54
C MET A 1 -10.53 13.27 -0.03
N GLU A 2 -10.52 12.19 0.75
CA GLU A 2 -10.09 12.21 2.16
C GLU A 2 -8.83 11.35 2.40
N SER A 3 -8.43 10.53 1.42
CA SER A 3 -7.43 9.46 1.56
C SER A 3 -6.03 9.90 2.01
N ASN A 4 -5.66 11.18 1.84
CA ASN A 4 -4.32 11.65 2.17
C ASN A 4 -4.12 11.96 3.66
N VAL A 5 -5.19 12.36 4.37
CA VAL A 5 -5.11 12.67 5.82
C VAL A 5 -5.02 11.37 6.63
N TRP A 6 -5.91 10.42 6.33
CA TRP A 6 -5.92 9.09 6.96
C TRP A 6 -4.60 8.34 6.78
N SER A 7 -3.98 8.46 5.59
CA SER A 7 -2.70 7.81 5.31
C SER A 7 -1.56 8.27 6.23
N ALA A 8 -1.54 9.56 6.60
CA ALA A 8 -0.50 10.12 7.45
C ALA A 8 -0.69 9.73 8.93
N GLU A 9 -1.94 9.67 9.39
CA GLU A 9 -2.27 9.25 10.77
C GLU A 9 -1.91 7.78 11.00
N HIS A 10 -2.27 6.89 10.06
CA HIS A 10 -1.89 5.48 10.13
C HIS A 10 -0.36 5.31 10.16
N ALA A 11 0.37 6.00 9.29
CA ALA A 11 1.84 5.93 9.30
C ALA A 11 2.45 6.41 10.63
N TYR A 12 1.89 7.48 11.22
CA TYR A 12 2.33 7.99 12.52
C TYR A 12 2.09 6.99 13.66
N TYR A 13 0.86 6.51 13.83
CA TYR A 13 0.53 5.58 14.91
C TYR A 13 1.15 4.19 14.70
N PHE A 14 1.35 3.76 13.45
CA PHE A 14 2.07 2.54 13.13
C PHE A 14 3.52 2.60 13.64
N HIS A 15 4.22 3.72 13.41
CA HIS A 15 5.58 3.91 13.94
C HIS A 15 5.64 4.03 15.47
N GLN A 16 4.54 4.42 16.11
CA GLN A 16 4.42 4.42 17.57
C GLN A 16 4.01 3.06 18.16
N GLY A 17 3.63 2.08 17.32
CA GLY A 17 3.14 0.79 17.77
C GLY A 17 1.72 0.84 18.37
N THR A 18 0.95 1.88 18.07
CA THR A 18 -0.39 2.14 18.63
C THR A 18 -1.51 2.09 17.59
N ASP A 19 -1.19 1.87 16.31
CA ASP A 19 -2.19 1.67 15.27
C ASP A 19 -2.75 0.24 15.28
N PHE A 20 -3.77 0.00 16.09
CA PHE A 20 -4.48 -1.28 16.14
C PHE A 20 -5.27 -1.59 14.85
N ARG A 21 -5.43 -0.60 13.98
CA ARG A 21 -6.12 -0.71 12.69
C ARG A 21 -5.18 -0.50 11.52
N ALA A 22 -3.89 -0.78 11.69
CA ALA A 22 -2.90 -0.68 10.63
C ALA A 22 -3.28 -1.50 9.37
N TYR A 23 -4.09 -2.55 9.53
CA TYR A 23 -4.62 -3.35 8.41
C TYR A 23 -5.56 -2.56 7.49
N GLU A 24 -6.16 -1.45 7.93
CA GLU A 24 -6.97 -0.56 7.10
C GLU A 24 -6.10 0.28 6.15
N TYR A 25 -4.79 0.38 6.44
CA TYR A 25 -3.83 1.13 5.65
C TYR A 25 -2.82 0.26 4.91
N LEU A 26 -2.13 -0.64 5.62
CA LEU A 26 -1.19 -1.62 5.06
C LEU A 26 -1.94 -2.75 4.36
N GLY A 27 -1.27 -3.40 3.39
CA GLY A 27 -1.84 -4.50 2.62
C GLY A 27 -2.33 -4.06 1.24
N SER A 28 -3.35 -4.77 0.74
CA SER A 28 -3.91 -4.61 -0.60
C SER A 28 -5.37 -4.19 -0.50
N HIS A 29 -5.68 -2.98 -0.98
CA HIS A 29 -7.00 -2.38 -0.85
C HIS A 29 -7.54 -1.93 -2.20
N SER A 30 -8.67 -2.51 -2.61
CA SER A 30 -9.36 -2.15 -3.86
C SER A 30 -10.31 -0.97 -3.64
N TYR A 31 -10.37 -0.04 -4.60
CA TYR A 31 -11.34 1.05 -4.61
C TYR A 31 -11.94 1.22 -6.01
N PRO A 32 -13.23 1.60 -6.09
CA PRO A 32 -13.91 1.81 -7.37
C PRO A 32 -13.37 3.06 -8.08
N THR A 33 -13.39 2.99 -9.40
CA THR A 33 -13.04 4.06 -10.34
C THR A 33 -14.06 4.09 -11.47
N ASN A 34 -14.05 5.13 -12.31
CA ASN A 34 -14.95 5.22 -13.45
C ASN A 34 -14.75 4.06 -14.45
N ASP A 35 -13.54 3.50 -14.52
CA ASP A 35 -13.16 2.46 -15.49
C ASP A 35 -13.04 1.05 -14.85
N GLY A 36 -13.56 0.85 -13.63
CA GLY A 36 -13.49 -0.42 -12.90
C GLY A 36 -12.95 -0.27 -11.48
N TYR A 37 -11.98 -1.10 -11.10
CA TYR A 37 -11.35 -1.06 -9.77
C TYR A 37 -9.85 -0.86 -9.88
N ASN A 38 -9.30 -0.04 -8.98
CA ASN A 38 -7.87 0.05 -8.74
C ASN A 38 -7.52 -0.58 -7.41
N VAL A 39 -6.28 -1.04 -7.27
CA VAL A 39 -5.75 -1.61 -6.03
C VAL A 39 -4.53 -0.81 -5.60
N VAL A 40 -4.49 -0.41 -4.32
CA VAL A 40 -3.30 0.16 -3.70
C VAL A 40 -2.65 -0.89 -2.81
N PHE A 41 -1.35 -1.09 -3.03
CA PHE A 41 -0.49 -1.93 -2.22
C PHE A 41 0.37 -1.05 -1.30
N ARG A 42 0.40 -1.36 -0.01
CA ARG A 42 1.28 -0.71 0.98
C ARG A 42 1.93 -1.76 1.86
N THR A 43 3.22 -1.62 2.10
CA THR A 43 3.97 -2.51 2.98
C THR A 43 5.02 -1.73 3.76
N TRP A 44 5.43 -2.26 4.90
CA TRP A 44 6.52 -1.70 5.68
C TRP A 44 7.78 -2.55 5.49
N ALA A 45 8.74 -2.03 4.72
CA ALA A 45 10.04 -2.65 4.54
C ALA A 45 11.15 -1.57 4.50
N PRO A 46 11.46 -0.93 5.64
CA PRO A 46 12.31 0.27 5.69
C PRO A 46 13.77 0.03 5.28
N ARG A 47 14.21 -1.23 5.27
CA ARG A 47 15.57 -1.68 4.90
C ARG A 47 15.65 -2.35 3.52
N ALA A 48 14.54 -2.46 2.78
CA ALA A 48 14.58 -3.01 1.44
C ALA A 48 15.18 -1.99 0.46
N ASP A 49 16.07 -2.46 -0.43
CA ASP A 49 16.63 -1.61 -1.50
C ASP A 49 15.57 -1.26 -2.56
N ALA A 50 14.70 -2.22 -2.87
CA ALA A 50 13.55 -2.04 -3.75
C ALA A 50 12.46 -3.06 -3.42
N ILE A 51 11.21 -2.74 -3.77
CA ILE A 51 10.05 -3.62 -3.63
C ILE A 51 9.26 -3.57 -4.93
N TYR A 52 8.77 -4.73 -5.36
CA TYR A 52 7.96 -4.88 -6.56
C TYR A 52 6.65 -5.57 -6.21
N VAL A 53 5.56 -5.16 -6.84
CA VAL A 53 4.29 -5.91 -6.79
C VAL A 53 4.33 -6.91 -7.94
N THR A 54 4.26 -8.19 -7.62
CA THR A 54 4.41 -9.28 -8.60
C THR A 54 3.22 -10.23 -8.51
N GLY A 55 2.66 -10.60 -9.66
CA GLY A 55 1.47 -11.45 -9.74
C GLY A 55 1.13 -11.89 -11.16
N ASP A 56 0.01 -12.57 -11.33
CA ASP A 56 -0.48 -13.02 -12.64
C ASP A 56 -0.61 -11.86 -13.65
N PHE A 57 -1.08 -10.70 -13.22
CA PHE A 57 -1.30 -9.50 -14.05
C PHE A 57 -0.04 -8.93 -14.71
N ASN A 58 1.16 -9.28 -14.21
CA ASN A 58 2.43 -8.88 -14.82
C ASN A 58 3.30 -10.05 -15.31
N GLY A 59 2.73 -11.26 -15.30
CA GLY A 59 3.41 -12.50 -15.67
C GLY A 59 4.49 -12.89 -14.68
N TRP A 60 4.30 -12.56 -13.40
CA TRP A 60 5.25 -12.85 -12.32
C TRP A 60 6.64 -12.22 -12.52
N ARG A 61 6.67 -11.02 -13.11
CA ARG A 61 7.92 -10.27 -13.36
C ARG A 61 8.00 -9.04 -12.48
N ASP A 62 9.23 -8.64 -12.14
CA ASP A 62 9.53 -7.46 -11.33
C ASP A 62 9.45 -6.16 -12.17
N VAL A 63 8.29 -5.89 -12.76
CA VAL A 63 8.05 -4.75 -13.66
C VAL A 63 7.18 -3.65 -13.04
N ASN A 64 6.69 -3.84 -11.81
CA ASN A 64 5.88 -2.88 -11.08
C ASN A 64 6.56 -2.46 -9.76
N PRO A 65 7.52 -1.51 -9.79
CA PRO A 65 8.21 -1.04 -8.58
C PRO A 65 7.26 -0.24 -7.68
N MET A 66 7.37 -0.44 -6.36
CA MET A 66 6.71 0.37 -5.35
C MET A 66 7.50 1.65 -5.07
N ARG A 67 6.79 2.69 -4.64
CA ARG A 67 7.40 3.96 -4.19
C ARG A 67 7.53 3.96 -2.67
N ARG A 68 8.66 4.49 -2.19
CA ARG A 68 8.90 4.74 -0.77
C ARG A 68 8.18 6.00 -0.31
#